data_AF-A0A7L4RPQ6-F1
#
_entry.id   AF-A0A7L4RPQ6-F1
#
_cell.length_a   1.000
_cell.length_b   1.000
_cell.length_c   1.000
_cell.angle_alpha   90.00
_cell.angle_beta   90.00
_cell.angle_gamma   90.00
#
_symmetry.space_group_name_H-M   'P 1'
#
loop_
_entity.id
_entity.type
_entity.pdbx_description
1 polymer ?
#
loop_
_entity_poly.entity_id
_entity_poly.type
_entity_poly.pdbx_seq_one_letter_code
_entity_poly.pdbx_strand_id
1 'polypeptide(L)'
;MKILKAGIIAGIAGIIVSFVMQFATMSVTAPLFAASLPVWKPMTSPEWALMYLVPLLTGLMMAFTYSFLDKKTPVFKNGLSFGVLVWALANVPGMLMTYSSFAVPTTLVALWMLTGLVQYVVMGFVIQKLW
;
A
#
# COMPACT_ATOMS: atom_id res chain seq x y z
N MET A 1 7.64 -17.46 13.96
CA MET A 1 6.89 -17.89 12.74
C MET A 1 5.64 -17.06 12.45
N LYS A 2 4.87 -16.60 13.47
CA LYS A 2 3.65 -15.80 13.24
C LYS A 2 3.86 -14.55 12.38
N ILE A 3 4.90 -13.76 12.67
CA ILE A 3 5.27 -12.55 11.90
C ILE A 3 5.49 -12.90 10.42
N LEU A 4 6.33 -13.91 10.14
CA LEU A 4 6.68 -14.29 8.77
C LEU A 4 5.44 -14.79 8.00
N LYS A 5 4.65 -15.68 8.60
CA LYS A 5 3.43 -16.22 7.98
C LYS A 5 2.40 -15.13 7.70
N ALA A 6 2.04 -14.36 8.73
CA ALA A 6 1.04 -13.30 8.59
C ALA A 6 1.52 -12.21 7.62
N GLY A 7 2.80 -11.83 7.69
CA GLY A 7 3.37 -10.79 6.84
C GLY A 7 3.45 -11.18 5.37
N ILE A 8 3.87 -12.41 5.05
CA ILE A 8 3.88 -12.90 3.65
C ILE A 8 2.45 -12.97 3.10
N ILE A 9 1.51 -13.56 3.83
CA ILE A 9 0.13 -13.71 3.35
C ILE A 9 -0.54 -12.35 3.18
N ALA A 10 -0.33 -11.42 4.13
CA ALA A 10 -0.80 -10.05 4.00
C ALA A 10 -0.16 -9.33 2.81
N GLY A 11 1.15 -9.52 2.60
CA GLY A 11 1.85 -8.97 1.45
C GLY A 11 1.28 -9.46 0.11
N ILE A 12 1.03 -10.76 -0.03
CA ILE A 12 0.38 -11.35 -1.20
C ILE A 12 -1.03 -10.78 -1.38
N ALA A 13 -1.82 -10.67 -0.32
CA ALA A 13 -3.13 -10.02 -0.38
C ALA A 13 -3.02 -8.56 -0.85
N GLY A 14 -2.01 -7.84 -0.38
CA GLY A 14 -1.69 -6.48 -0.83
C GLY A 14 -1.38 -6.42 -2.34
N ILE A 15 -0.56 -7.35 -2.85
CA ILE A 15 -0.26 -7.46 -4.29
C ILE A 15 -1.54 -7.69 -5.10
N ILE A 16 -2.39 -8.63 -4.66
CA ILE A 16 -3.66 -8.93 -5.34
C ILE A 16 -4.55 -7.67 -5.39
N VAL A 17 -4.68 -6.96 -4.26
CA VAL A 17 -5.44 -5.70 -4.21
C VAL A 17 -4.83 -4.65 -5.13
N SER A 18 -3.49 -4.50 -5.16
CA SER A 18 -2.83 -3.56 -6.07
C SER A 18 -3.16 -3.86 -7.54
N PHE A 19 -3.13 -5.13 -7.97
CA PHE A 19 -3.51 -5.50 -9.33
C PHE A 19 -4.98 -5.24 -9.64
N VAL A 20 -5.89 -5.58 -8.71
CA VAL A 20 -7.32 -5.33 -8.87
C VAL A 20 -7.58 -3.82 -9.01
N MET A 21 -6.99 -3.01 -8.14
CA MET A 21 -7.15 -1.55 -8.15
C MET A 21 -6.50 -0.92 -9.39
N GLN A 22 -5.33 -1.42 -9.82
CA GLN A 22 -4.69 -0.98 -11.06
C GLN A 22 -5.58 -1.25 -12.26
N PHE A 23 -6.13 -2.47 -12.38
CA PHE A 23 -7.04 -2.82 -13.47
C PHE A 23 -8.31 -1.96 -13.44
N ALA A 24 -8.92 -1.80 -12.26
CA ALA A 24 -10.13 -1.01 -12.08
C ALA A 24 -9.96 0.49 -12.39
N THR A 25 -8.75 1.02 -12.20
CA THR A 25 -8.44 2.45 -12.44
C THR A 25 -7.65 2.69 -13.72
N MET A 26 -7.37 1.65 -14.52
CA MET A 26 -6.46 1.72 -15.67
C MET A 26 -6.90 2.73 -16.72
N SER A 27 -8.20 2.79 -17.02
CA SER A 27 -8.77 3.72 -18.01
C SER A 27 -8.52 5.20 -17.66
N VAL A 28 -8.36 5.50 -16.37
CA VAL A 28 -8.07 6.85 -15.87
C VAL A 28 -6.57 7.05 -15.66
N THR A 29 -5.88 6.07 -15.08
CA THR A 29 -4.48 6.21 -14.68
C THR A 29 -3.52 6.15 -15.86
N ALA A 30 -3.77 5.31 -16.88
CA ALA A 30 -2.91 5.18 -18.05
C ALA A 30 -2.65 6.50 -18.81
N PRO A 31 -3.67 7.30 -19.19
CA PRO A 31 -3.42 8.58 -19.86
C PRO A 31 -2.71 9.59 -18.95
N LEU A 32 -2.98 9.58 -17.63
CA LEU A 32 -2.29 10.44 -16.67
C LEU A 32 -0.80 10.09 -16.51
N PHE A 33 -0.47 8.80 -16.58
CA PHE A 33 0.91 8.33 -16.62
C PHE A 33 1.63 8.79 -17.90
N ALA A 34 0.99 8.64 -19.07
CA ALA A 34 1.55 9.09 -20.34
C ALA A 34 1.80 10.62 -20.35
N ALA A 35 0.90 11.40 -19.75
CA ALA A 35 1.05 12.85 -19.61
C ALA A 35 2.16 13.27 -18.63
N SER A 36 2.69 12.35 -17.81
CA SER A 36 3.69 12.63 -16.76
C SER A 36 5.03 11.92 -16.98
N LEU A 37 5.29 11.41 -18.20
CA LEU A 37 6.52 10.68 -18.57
C LEU A 37 7.84 11.29 -18.07
N PRO A 38 8.07 12.61 -18.10
CA PRO A 38 9.34 13.19 -17.66
C PRO A 38 9.69 12.97 -16.19
N VAL A 39 8.71 12.66 -15.33
CA VAL A 39 8.93 12.46 -13.88
C VAL A 39 9.35 11.03 -13.57
N TRP A 40 9.07 10.08 -14.47
CA TRP A 40 9.27 8.66 -14.21
C TRP A 40 10.68 8.20 -14.63
N LYS A 41 11.26 7.31 -13.83
CA LYS A 41 12.36 6.48 -14.32
C LYS A 41 11.89 5.67 -15.54
N PRO A 42 12.79 5.31 -16.48
CA PRO A 42 12.44 4.44 -17.60
C PRO A 42 11.73 3.17 -17.12
N MET A 43 10.52 2.92 -17.63
CA MET A 43 9.70 1.77 -17.19
C MET A 43 10.30 0.42 -17.61
N THR A 44 11.23 0.43 -18.57
CA THR A 44 12.01 -0.73 -18.99
C THR A 44 13.18 -1.06 -18.05
N SER A 45 13.47 -0.20 -17.08
CA SER A 45 14.55 -0.41 -16.13
C SER A 45 14.21 -1.51 -15.10
N PRO A 46 15.16 -2.37 -14.69
CA PRO A 46 14.92 -3.42 -13.71
C PRO A 46 14.38 -2.90 -12.36
N GLU A 47 14.73 -1.67 -11.99
CA GLU A 47 14.30 -1.02 -10.76
C GLU A 47 12.79 -0.80 -10.72
N TRP A 48 12.15 -0.61 -11.88
CA TRP A 48 10.70 -0.49 -11.96
C TRP A 48 10.00 -1.76 -11.47
N ALA A 49 10.59 -2.94 -11.65
CA ALA A 49 10.02 -4.19 -11.17
C ALA A 49 9.99 -4.28 -9.62
N LEU A 50 10.83 -3.52 -8.90
CA LEU A 50 10.84 -3.52 -7.44
C LEU A 50 9.52 -3.04 -6.84
N MET A 51 8.75 -2.22 -7.55
CA MET A 51 7.46 -1.73 -7.06
C MET A 51 6.47 -2.87 -6.78
N TYR A 52 6.57 -3.99 -7.50
CA TYR A 52 5.71 -5.16 -7.29
C TYR A 52 6.06 -5.93 -6.01
N LEU A 53 7.27 -5.75 -5.48
CA LEU A 53 7.73 -6.37 -4.24
C LEU A 53 7.42 -5.50 -3.01
N VAL A 54 7.14 -4.21 -3.21
CA VAL A 54 6.83 -3.28 -2.11
C VAL A 54 5.70 -3.78 -1.22
N PRO A 55 4.54 -4.27 -1.73
CA PRO A 55 3.48 -4.78 -0.86
C PRO A 55 3.92 -5.96 0.01
N LEU A 56 4.83 -6.80 -0.49
CA LEU A 56 5.36 -7.94 0.26
C LEU A 56 6.20 -7.47 1.46
N LEU A 57 7.08 -6.50 1.24
CA LEU A 57 7.88 -5.88 2.30
C LEU A 57 6.97 -5.15 3.30
N THR A 58 6.00 -4.39 2.80
CA THR A 58 5.01 -3.71 3.64
C THR A 58 4.24 -4.70 4.53
N GLY A 59 3.85 -5.86 4.00
CA GLY A 59 3.17 -6.90 4.78
C GLY A 59 4.02 -7.42 5.94
N LEU A 60 5.31 -7.68 5.68
CA LEU A 60 6.27 -8.07 6.72
C LEU A 60 6.46 -6.97 7.77
N MET A 61 6.61 -5.72 7.36
CA MET A 61 6.75 -4.58 8.26
C MET A 61 5.50 -4.37 9.11
N MET A 62 4.31 -4.45 8.52
CA MET A 62 3.04 -4.35 9.24
C MET A 62 2.89 -5.47 10.27
N ALA A 63 3.18 -6.72 9.88
CA ALA A 63 3.13 -7.86 10.81
C ALA A 63 4.13 -7.67 11.96
N PHE A 64 5.35 -7.22 11.66
CA PHE A 64 6.35 -6.92 12.68
C PHE A 64 5.84 -5.84 13.65
N THR A 65 5.32 -4.72 13.16
CA THR A 65 4.74 -3.67 13.99
C THR A 65 3.58 -4.18 14.84
N TYR A 66 2.67 -4.97 14.26
CA TYR A 66 1.51 -5.55 14.96
C TYR A 66 1.93 -6.45 16.14
N SER A 67 3.12 -7.06 16.07
CA SER A 67 3.66 -7.89 17.14
C SER A 67 3.88 -7.13 18.45
N PHE A 68 4.17 -5.82 18.40
CA PHE A 68 4.44 -4.99 19.57
C PHE A 68 3.21 -4.29 20.15
N LEU A 69 2.07 -4.30 19.45
CA LEU A 69 0.87 -3.60 19.90
C LEU A 69 0.14 -4.33 21.02
N ASP A 70 -0.50 -3.61 21.94
CA ASP A 70 -1.42 -4.23 22.90
C ASP A 70 -2.75 -4.58 22.22
N LYS A 71 -3.02 -5.88 22.08
CA LYS A 71 -4.23 -6.40 21.44
C LYS A 71 -5.47 -6.27 22.33
N LYS A 72 -5.33 -5.81 23.58
CA LYS A 72 -6.46 -5.45 24.45
C LYS A 72 -7.08 -4.12 24.05
N THR A 73 -6.33 -3.22 23.40
CA THR A 73 -6.87 -1.97 22.87
C THR A 73 -7.81 -2.26 21.70
N PRO A 74 -9.07 -1.79 21.71
CA PRO A 74 -10.05 -2.08 20.65
C PRO A 74 -9.55 -1.74 19.24
N VAL A 75 -8.77 -0.66 19.12
CA VAL A 75 -8.16 -0.18 17.88
C VAL A 75 -7.21 -1.22 17.27
N PHE A 76 -6.41 -1.91 18.08
CA PHE A 76 -5.45 -2.90 17.58
C PHE A 76 -6.03 -4.31 17.55
N LYS A 77 -7.09 -4.56 18.31
CA LYS A 77 -7.91 -5.78 18.18
C LYS A 77 -8.64 -5.85 16.84
N ASN A 78 -9.00 -4.69 16.29
CA ASN A 78 -9.65 -4.57 14.99
C ASN A 78 -8.60 -4.37 13.87
N GLY A 79 -8.37 -5.40 13.06
CA GLY A 79 -7.41 -5.36 11.95
C GLY A 79 -7.70 -4.25 10.93
N LEU A 80 -8.95 -3.83 10.80
CA LEU A 80 -9.34 -2.71 9.93
C LEU A 80 -8.78 -1.40 10.46
N SER A 81 -8.98 -1.11 11.75
CA SER A 81 -8.47 0.09 12.40
C SER A 81 -6.94 0.14 12.38
N PHE A 82 -6.27 -0.99 12.58
CA PHE A 82 -4.82 -1.08 12.40
C PHE A 82 -4.39 -0.75 10.97
N GLY A 83 -5.05 -1.30 9.95
CA GLY A 83 -4.77 -0.98 8.54
C GLY A 83 -4.96 0.50 8.21
N VAL A 84 -6.06 1.11 8.67
CA VAL A 84 -6.31 2.56 8.49
C VAL A 84 -5.21 3.39 9.15
N LEU A 85 -4.77 3.05 10.37
CA LEU A 85 -3.69 3.76 11.04
C LEU A 85 -2.38 3.68 10.26
N VAL A 86 -2.02 2.49 9.76
CA VAL A 86 -0.80 2.35 8.95
C VAL A 86 -0.92 3.14 7.65
N TRP A 87 -2.07 3.11 6.98
CA TRP A 87 -2.30 3.95 5.80
C TRP A 87 -2.12 5.43 6.13
N ALA A 88 -2.74 5.91 7.21
CA ALA A 88 -2.66 7.30 7.64
C ALA A 88 -1.23 7.74 7.99
N LEU A 89 -0.42 6.84 8.55
CA LEU A 89 0.94 7.15 8.98
C LEU A 89 2.00 6.95 7.89
N ALA A 90 1.81 6.00 6.96
CA ALA A 90 2.81 5.64 5.96
C ALA A 90 2.44 6.15 4.56
N ASN A 91 1.19 5.99 4.13
CA ASN A 91 0.78 6.31 2.77
C ASN A 91 0.42 7.79 2.61
N VAL A 92 -0.35 8.36 3.55
CA VAL A 92 -0.78 9.76 3.46
C VAL A 92 0.41 10.73 3.41
N PRO A 93 1.44 10.63 4.28
CA PRO A 93 2.60 11.52 4.17
C PRO A 93 3.35 11.33 2.85
N GLY A 94 3.50 10.10 2.36
CA GLY A 94 4.14 9.81 1.08
C GLY A 94 3.40 10.41 -0.11
N MET A 95 2.06 10.38 -0.11
CA MET A 95 1.24 11.01 -1.15
C MET A 95 1.26 12.54 -1.05
N LEU A 96 1.25 13.11 0.16
CA LEU A 96 1.39 14.56 0.34
C LEU A 96 2.75 15.07 -0.14
N MET A 97 3.82 14.35 0.20
CA MET A 97 5.15 14.63 -0.37
C MET A 97 5.08 14.60 -1.89
N THR A 98 4.49 13.54 -2.47
CA THR A 98 4.39 13.37 -3.92
C THR A 98 3.65 14.53 -4.60
N TYR A 99 2.51 14.92 -4.03
CA TYR A 99 1.71 16.06 -4.49
C TYR A 99 2.49 17.39 -4.42
N SER A 100 3.29 17.58 -3.37
CA SER A 100 4.03 18.82 -3.14
C SER A 100 5.33 18.94 -3.94
N SER A 101 5.99 17.81 -4.27
CA SER A 101 7.35 17.81 -4.79
C SER A 101 7.50 17.31 -6.22
N PHE A 102 6.51 16.59 -6.77
CA PHE A 102 6.59 16.04 -8.12
C PHE A 102 5.53 16.62 -9.04
N ALA A 103 5.86 16.74 -10.33
CA ALA A 103 4.92 17.15 -11.38
C ALA A 103 3.99 15.99 -11.80
N VAL A 104 3.33 15.38 -10.82
CA VAL A 104 2.38 14.27 -11.02
C VAL A 104 0.95 14.82 -10.98
N PRO A 105 0.04 14.39 -11.88
CA PRO A 105 -1.34 14.85 -11.85
C PRO A 105 -2.01 14.60 -10.49
N THR A 106 -2.69 15.60 -9.94
CA THR A 106 -3.39 15.51 -8.64
C THR A 106 -4.36 14.33 -8.58
N THR A 107 -5.08 14.08 -9.68
CA THR A 107 -5.99 12.93 -9.80
C THR A 107 -5.28 11.60 -9.61
N LEU A 108 -4.04 11.47 -10.10
CA LEU A 108 -3.26 10.25 -9.98
C LEU A 108 -2.82 10.02 -8.52
N VAL A 109 -2.39 11.09 -7.84
CA VAL A 109 -2.04 11.04 -6.41
C VAL A 109 -3.26 10.67 -5.55
N ALA A 110 -4.43 11.26 -5.82
CA ALA A 110 -5.67 10.93 -5.12
C ALA A 110 -6.06 9.46 -5.31
N LEU A 111 -5.97 8.93 -6.53
CA LEU A 111 -6.26 7.52 -6.81
C LEU A 111 -5.29 6.57 -6.10
N TRP A 112 -4.01 6.91 -6.03
CA TRP A 112 -3.04 6.11 -5.26
C TRP A 112 -3.26 6.17 -3.77
N MET A 113 -3.64 7.33 -3.24
CA MET A 113 -4.00 7.48 -1.83
C MET A 113 -5.19 6.59 -1.46
N LEU A 114 -6.23 6.53 -2.31
CA LEU A 114 -7.39 5.66 -2.12
C LEU A 114 -7.04 4.18 -2.31
N THR A 115 -6.23 3.85 -3.33
CA THR A 115 -5.73 2.49 -3.56
C THR A 115 -4.94 1.99 -2.35
N GLY A 116 -4.08 2.85 -1.80
CA GLY A 116 -3.36 2.60 -0.57
C GLY A 116 -4.31 2.27 0.56
N LEU A 117 -5.36 3.06 0.79
CA LEU A 117 -6.32 2.82 1.87
C LEU A 117 -6.91 1.41 1.80
N VAL A 118 -7.43 1.01 0.64
CA VAL A 118 -8.01 -0.33 0.45
C VAL A 118 -6.95 -1.41 0.70
N GLN A 119 -5.75 -1.24 0.16
CA GLN A 119 -4.64 -2.17 0.31
C GLN A 119 -4.24 -2.36 1.78
N TYR A 120 -3.95 -1.27 2.51
CA TYR A 120 -3.53 -1.33 3.92
C TYR A 120 -4.63 -1.88 4.83
N VAL A 121 -5.90 -1.57 4.56
CA VAL A 121 -7.04 -2.12 5.31
C VAL A 121 -7.15 -3.63 5.14
N VAL A 122 -7.05 -4.14 3.90
CA VAL A 122 -7.07 -5.58 3.63
C VAL A 122 -5.87 -6.27 4.29
N MET A 123 -4.68 -5.69 4.18
CA MET A 123 -3.47 -6.23 4.82
C MET A 123 -3.61 -6.28 6.36
N GLY A 124 -4.13 -5.22 6.98
CA GLY A 124 -4.39 -5.17 8.42
C GLY A 124 -5.39 -6.22 8.89
N PHE A 125 -6.47 -6.42 8.11
CA PHE A 125 -7.45 -7.48 8.37
C PHE A 125 -6.83 -8.89 8.29
N VAL A 126 -6.04 -9.16 7.25
CA VAL A 126 -5.36 -10.45 7.07
C VAL A 126 -4.38 -10.72 8.21
N ILE A 127 -3.59 -9.73 8.62
CA ILE A 127 -2.65 -9.86 9.74
C ILE A 127 -3.39 -10.23 11.01
N GLN A 128 -4.47 -9.51 11.35
CA GLN A 128 -5.25 -9.76 12.56
C GLN A 128 -5.89 -11.15 12.56
N LYS A 129 -6.37 -11.64 11.41
CA LYS A 129 -6.94 -12.98 11.28
C LYS A 129 -5.93 -14.11 11.47
N LEU A 130 -4.65 -13.85 11.22
CA LEU A 130 -3.58 -14.85 11.26
C LEU A 130 -2.72 -14.79 12.54
N TRP A 131 -3.07 -13.90 13.47
CA TRP A 131 -2.31 -13.65 14.70
C TRP A 131 -2.70 -14.58 15.84
#